data_AF-A0A3B9CQL0-F1
#
_entry.id   AF-A0A3B9CQL0-F1
#
_cell.length_a   1.000
_cell.length_b   1.000
_cell.length_c   1.000
_cell.angle_alpha   90.00
_cell.angle_beta   90.00
_cell.angle_gamma   90.00
#
_symmetry.space_group_name_H-M   'P 1'
#
loop_
_entity.id
_entity.type
_entity.pdbx_description
1 polymer ?
#
loop_
_entity_poly.entity_id
_entity_poly.type
_entity_poly.pdbx_seq_one_letter_code
_entity_poly.pdbx_strand_id
1 'polypeptide(L)'
;MNSSQTLQSIIAALVVTLFAAAPLFSVSAQEKAAGQKQPPKNQTDRVRDKKPANSKPTAKDAKKTGLQSDRAPAKRTAVPRLKPEQEAKAMTFADEHHPELANLLRQLKKKSAPQYIRGLREVWTTSQRLERIRERQPERFESQIKQWKCYSEIRLLTARYVLTNDEKLAPRIQTLLKSHQETKLQATQAERDRIAGRLKELDTDLANQKKNFQKNLDVEWTRIKKQAEASARNRKQTDENVTAKD
;
A
#
# COMPACT_ATOMS: atom_id res chain seq x y z
N MET A 1 -27.80 36.14 -14.59
CA MET A 1 -27.84 34.68 -14.76
C MET A 1 -26.40 34.16 -14.74
N ASN A 2 -25.91 33.63 -13.59
CA ASN A 2 -24.64 32.85 -13.50
C ASN A 2 -24.41 32.20 -12.10
N SER A 3 -25.23 32.49 -11.08
CA SER A 3 -25.03 31.94 -9.72
C SER A 3 -25.39 30.46 -9.54
N SER A 4 -26.06 29.82 -10.50
CA SER A 4 -26.43 28.39 -10.40
C SER A 4 -25.32 27.43 -10.88
N GLN A 5 -24.41 27.90 -11.75
CA GLN A 5 -23.27 27.09 -12.20
C GLN A 5 -22.13 27.01 -11.18
N THR A 6 -21.95 28.05 -10.36
CA THR A 6 -20.88 28.09 -9.36
C THR A 6 -21.15 27.16 -8.17
N LEU A 7 -22.40 27.06 -7.73
CA LEU A 7 -22.80 26.15 -6.66
C LEU A 7 -22.72 24.67 -7.10
N GLN A 8 -23.09 24.34 -8.35
CA GLN A 8 -22.95 22.96 -8.86
C GLN A 8 -21.49 22.50 -9.03
N SER A 9 -20.56 23.43 -9.26
CA SER A 9 -19.12 23.15 -9.29
C SER A 9 -18.58 22.79 -7.88
N ILE A 10 -19.08 23.48 -6.84
CA ILE A 10 -18.71 23.22 -5.43
C ILE A 10 -19.24 21.84 -4.97
N ILE A 11 -20.46 21.47 -5.39
CA ILE A 11 -21.12 20.17 -5.08
C ILE A 11 -20.28 18.97 -5.54
N ALA A 12 -19.56 19.06 -6.65
CA ALA A 12 -18.76 17.94 -7.17
C ALA A 12 -17.29 17.95 -6.70
N ALA A 13 -16.78 19.11 -6.29
CA ALA A 13 -15.44 19.22 -5.73
C ALA A 13 -15.39 18.63 -4.30
N LEU A 14 -16.43 18.81 -3.49
CA LEU A 14 -16.49 18.32 -2.10
C LEU A 14 -16.78 16.82 -1.95
N VAL A 15 -17.53 16.21 -2.88
CA VAL A 15 -17.90 14.78 -2.79
C VAL A 15 -16.73 13.84 -3.17
N VAL A 16 -15.69 14.32 -3.87
CA VAL A 16 -14.71 13.45 -4.55
C VAL A 16 -13.23 13.85 -4.36
N THR A 17 -12.88 14.68 -3.35
CA THR A 17 -11.48 15.16 -3.11
C THR A 17 -10.81 14.66 -1.81
N LEU A 18 -11.32 13.63 -1.13
CA LEU A 18 -10.66 13.15 0.10
C LEU A 18 -10.50 11.62 0.16
N PHE A 19 -9.83 11.06 -0.85
CA PHE A 19 -9.26 9.71 -0.77
C PHE A 19 -7.80 9.72 -1.27
N ALA A 20 -6.99 10.65 -0.75
CA ALA A 20 -5.56 10.43 -0.65
C ALA A 20 -5.29 9.79 0.72
N ALA A 21 -5.63 8.51 0.85
CA ALA A 21 -5.08 7.69 1.90
C ALA A 21 -3.60 7.50 1.56
N ALA A 22 -2.75 8.40 2.06
CA ALA A 22 -1.32 8.15 2.11
C ALA A 22 -1.11 6.84 2.88
N PRO A 23 -0.31 5.89 2.38
CA PRO A 23 0.15 4.80 3.21
C PRO A 23 1.03 5.41 4.31
N LEU A 24 0.48 5.57 5.51
CA LEU A 24 1.27 5.73 6.73
C LEU A 24 1.94 4.39 7.06
N PHE A 25 2.90 4.01 6.21
CA PHE A 25 4.01 3.14 6.56
C PHE A 25 5.24 3.79 5.92
N SER A 26 5.66 4.90 6.54
CA SER A 26 7.00 5.43 6.36
C SER A 26 7.92 4.50 7.17
N VAL A 27 8.49 3.49 6.51
CA VAL A 27 9.65 2.77 7.04
C VAL A 27 10.84 3.71 6.88
N SER A 28 11.20 4.39 7.97
CA SER A 28 12.47 5.08 8.11
C SER A 28 13.60 4.05 8.13
N ALA A 29 14.20 3.81 6.96
CA ALA A 29 15.45 3.07 6.83
C ALA A 29 16.58 4.05 6.55
N GLN A 30 17.08 4.72 7.60
CA GLN A 30 18.43 5.26 7.63
C GLN A 30 18.91 5.42 9.07
N GLU A 31 19.52 4.38 9.62
CA GLU A 31 20.76 4.57 10.37
C GLU A 31 21.69 3.37 10.17
N LYS A 32 22.85 3.67 9.60
CA LYS A 32 24.02 2.81 9.48
C LYS A 32 24.68 2.72 10.87
N ALA A 33 25.05 1.51 11.28
CA ALA A 33 26.41 1.14 11.71
C ALA A 33 26.39 0.06 12.79
N ALA A 34 26.71 -1.18 12.42
CA ALA A 34 27.63 -2.06 13.16
C ALA A 34 27.78 -3.35 12.35
N GLY A 35 29.03 -3.75 12.13
CA GLY A 35 29.42 -4.69 11.10
C GLY A 35 28.99 -6.14 11.35
N GLN A 36 28.83 -6.86 10.24
CA GLN A 36 29.22 -8.27 10.21
C GLN A 36 29.67 -8.66 8.80
N LYS A 37 30.90 -9.14 8.77
CA LYS A 37 31.63 -9.64 7.61
C LYS A 37 30.89 -10.85 7.02
N GLN A 38 30.59 -10.80 5.73
CA GLN A 38 30.24 -12.00 4.96
C GLN A 38 31.53 -12.67 4.45
N PRO A 39 31.62 -14.02 4.43
CA PRO A 39 32.76 -14.74 3.88
C PRO A 39 32.68 -14.88 2.35
N PRO A 40 33.81 -14.98 1.64
CA PRO A 40 33.87 -14.89 0.19
C PRO A 40 33.50 -16.21 -0.51
N LYS A 41 32.78 -16.08 -1.64
CA LYS A 41 32.68 -17.13 -2.67
C LYS A 41 33.80 -16.96 -3.69
N ASN A 42 34.58 -18.01 -3.87
CA ASN A 42 35.60 -18.16 -4.91
C ASN A 42 34.99 -18.01 -6.31
N GLN A 43 35.55 -17.10 -7.10
CA GLN A 43 35.51 -17.14 -8.55
C GLN A 43 36.93 -16.95 -9.07
N THR A 44 37.36 -17.96 -9.81
CA THR A 44 38.63 -18.10 -10.52
C THR A 44 38.81 -17.05 -11.61
N ASP A 45 39.99 -16.44 -11.59
CA ASP A 45 40.87 -16.11 -12.70
C ASP A 45 40.24 -15.94 -14.10
N ARG A 46 40.28 -14.70 -14.59
CA ARG A 46 40.84 -14.41 -15.92
C ARG A 46 41.33 -12.97 -16.00
N VAL A 47 42.65 -12.88 -16.11
CA VAL A 47 43.47 -11.71 -16.43
C VAL A 47 43.08 -11.13 -17.79
N ARG A 48 42.83 -9.82 -17.88
CA ARG A 48 43.36 -9.00 -18.99
C ARG A 48 43.37 -7.51 -18.67
N ASP A 49 44.51 -6.91 -18.99
CA ASP A 49 44.94 -5.54 -18.82
C ASP A 49 44.00 -4.47 -19.40
N LYS A 50 43.89 -3.32 -18.72
CA LYS A 50 44.46 -2.02 -19.17
C LYS A 50 44.06 -0.86 -18.23
N LYS A 51 45.09 -0.09 -17.85
CA LYS A 51 45.14 1.20 -17.14
C LYS A 51 45.68 2.25 -18.15
N PRO A 52 45.71 3.60 -17.94
CA PRO A 52 44.85 4.56 -17.22
C PRO A 52 44.43 5.78 -18.11
N ALA A 53 43.82 6.79 -17.46
CA ALA A 53 44.18 8.24 -17.51
C ALA A 53 43.04 9.16 -18.00
N ASN A 54 42.51 9.98 -17.08
CA ASN A 54 42.61 11.46 -17.00
C ASN A 54 41.38 12.13 -17.65
N SER A 55 40.78 13.24 -17.23
CA SER A 55 41.10 14.30 -16.26
C SER A 55 39.83 15.16 -16.10
N LYS A 56 39.50 15.61 -14.88
CA LYS A 56 38.77 16.87 -14.62
C LYS A 56 39.77 18.04 -14.81
N PRO A 57 39.44 19.36 -14.74
CA PRO A 57 38.14 20.05 -14.58
C PRO A 57 38.05 21.34 -15.46
N THR A 58 36.97 22.14 -15.33
CA THR A 58 37.04 23.59 -14.97
C THR A 58 35.65 24.24 -14.98
N ALA A 59 35.51 25.20 -14.07
CA ALA A 59 34.36 26.06 -13.83
C ALA A 59 34.72 27.53 -14.18
N LYS A 60 33.69 28.40 -14.23
CA LYS A 60 33.63 29.89 -14.32
C LYS A 60 33.03 30.37 -15.64
N ASP A 61 32.18 31.39 -15.74
CA ASP A 61 31.37 32.21 -14.82
C ASP A 61 30.48 33.11 -15.71
N ALA A 62 29.45 33.74 -15.11
CA ALA A 62 28.70 34.93 -15.59
C ALA A 62 27.64 34.75 -16.72
N LYS A 63 26.49 35.45 -16.79
CA LYS A 63 25.76 36.41 -15.92
C LYS A 63 24.43 36.78 -16.62
N LYS A 64 23.32 36.84 -15.85
CA LYS A 64 22.03 37.58 -16.01
C LYS A 64 21.49 37.93 -17.42
N THR A 65 20.24 37.51 -17.70
CA THR A 65 19.08 38.40 -17.98
C THR A 65 17.76 37.60 -18.14
N GLY A 66 16.64 38.15 -17.63
CA GLY A 66 15.29 37.85 -18.12
C GLY A 66 14.44 36.83 -17.35
N LEU A 67 13.80 37.25 -16.26
CA LEU A 67 12.55 36.60 -15.81
C LEU A 67 11.44 36.94 -16.82
N GLN A 68 11.21 36.04 -17.78
CA GLN A 68 9.89 35.85 -18.37
C GLN A 68 9.57 34.36 -18.21
N SER A 69 8.86 34.05 -17.14
CA SER A 69 8.27 32.73 -16.95
C SER A 69 7.01 32.68 -17.82
N ASP A 70 7.22 32.39 -19.11
CA ASP A 70 6.17 31.88 -19.98
C ASP A 70 5.84 30.45 -19.56
N ARG A 71 5.18 30.32 -18.40
CA ARG A 71 4.62 29.05 -17.98
C ARG A 71 3.32 28.87 -18.75
N ALA A 72 3.45 28.30 -19.94
CA ALA A 72 2.35 27.78 -20.73
C ALA A 72 1.35 27.03 -19.82
N PRO A 73 0.02 27.24 -19.99
CA PRO A 73 -0.97 26.59 -19.15
C PRO A 73 -0.84 25.09 -19.32
N ALA A 74 -0.43 24.40 -18.25
CA ALA A 74 -0.36 22.95 -18.21
C ALA A 74 -1.72 22.39 -18.66
N LYS A 75 -1.73 21.70 -19.81
CA LYS A 75 -2.87 20.97 -20.34
C LYS A 75 -3.47 20.14 -19.19
N ARG A 76 -4.68 20.51 -18.73
CA ARG A 76 -5.44 19.73 -17.76
C ARG A 76 -5.62 18.34 -18.35
N THR A 77 -4.84 17.38 -17.88
CA THR A 77 -4.89 15.99 -18.34
C THR A 77 -6.28 15.46 -18.02
N ALA A 78 -7.03 15.11 -19.07
CA ALA A 78 -8.35 14.55 -18.94
C ALA A 78 -8.28 13.27 -18.09
N VAL A 79 -9.17 13.16 -17.10
CA VAL A 79 -9.29 11.96 -16.26
C VAL A 79 -9.59 10.76 -17.18
N PRO A 80 -8.73 9.71 -17.22
CA PRO A 80 -8.95 8.57 -18.12
C PRO A 80 -10.33 7.92 -17.92
N ARG A 81 -10.99 7.48 -18.98
CA ARG A 81 -12.29 6.79 -18.83
C ARG A 81 -12.08 5.35 -18.38
N LEU A 82 -13.02 4.83 -17.59
CA LEU A 82 -13.08 3.42 -17.23
C LEU A 82 -13.52 2.60 -18.44
N LYS A 83 -13.17 1.32 -18.46
CA LYS A 83 -13.73 0.39 -19.46
C LYS A 83 -15.21 0.14 -19.15
N PRO A 84 -16.09 -0.12 -20.16
CA PRO A 84 -17.52 -0.34 -19.93
C PRO A 84 -17.83 -1.42 -18.89
N GLU A 85 -17.05 -2.51 -18.87
CA GLU A 85 -17.19 -3.58 -17.87
C GLU A 85 -16.90 -3.10 -16.44
N GLN A 86 -15.91 -2.23 -16.28
CA GLN A 86 -15.53 -1.65 -14.97
C GLN A 86 -16.61 -0.68 -14.50
N GLU A 87 -17.21 0.09 -15.42
CA GLU A 87 -18.33 0.96 -15.11
C GLU A 87 -19.54 0.16 -14.60
N ALA A 88 -19.88 -0.93 -15.29
CA ALA A 88 -20.98 -1.80 -14.88
C ALA A 88 -20.75 -2.37 -13.47
N LYS A 89 -19.57 -2.95 -13.21
CA LYS A 89 -19.21 -3.49 -11.89
C LYS A 89 -19.24 -2.42 -10.79
N ALA A 90 -18.74 -1.22 -11.07
CA ALA A 90 -18.78 -0.11 -10.11
C ALA A 90 -20.22 0.32 -9.82
N MET A 91 -21.09 0.35 -10.83
CA MET A 91 -22.51 0.65 -10.62
C MET A 91 -23.21 -0.44 -9.81
N THR A 92 -23.00 -1.72 -10.13
CA THR A 92 -23.56 -2.84 -9.36
C THR A 92 -23.13 -2.76 -7.90
N PHE A 93 -21.84 -2.52 -7.64
CA PHE A 93 -21.33 -2.35 -6.27
C PHE A 93 -22.00 -1.18 -5.53
N ALA A 94 -22.22 -0.04 -6.20
CA ALA A 94 -22.93 1.08 -5.62
C ALA A 94 -24.42 0.74 -5.37
N ASP A 95 -25.09 0.04 -6.27
CA ASP A 95 -26.47 -0.39 -6.13
C ASP A 95 -26.65 -1.34 -4.93
N GLU A 96 -25.74 -2.30 -4.76
CA GLU A 96 -25.80 -3.30 -3.68
C GLU A 96 -25.54 -2.71 -2.29
N HIS A 97 -24.62 -1.74 -2.19
CA HIS A 97 -24.14 -1.29 -0.90
C HIS A 97 -24.55 0.14 -0.52
N HIS A 98 -24.89 0.99 -1.48
CA HIS A 98 -25.35 2.36 -1.22
C HIS A 98 -26.28 2.88 -2.33
N PRO A 99 -27.57 2.46 -2.36
CA PRO A 99 -28.51 2.78 -3.45
C PRO A 99 -28.67 4.29 -3.72
N GLU A 100 -28.63 5.14 -2.68
CA GLU A 100 -28.72 6.59 -2.87
C GLU A 100 -27.53 7.16 -3.67
N LEU A 101 -26.35 6.56 -3.54
CA LEU A 101 -25.15 6.95 -4.28
C LEU A 101 -25.24 6.50 -5.73
N ALA A 102 -25.74 5.29 -5.96
CA ALA A 102 -26.04 4.80 -7.30
C ALA A 102 -27.03 5.74 -8.03
N ASN A 103 -28.08 6.17 -7.34
CA ASN A 103 -29.03 7.14 -7.87
C ASN A 103 -28.37 8.49 -8.18
N LEU A 104 -27.50 8.99 -7.30
CA LEU A 104 -26.72 10.20 -7.57
C LEU A 104 -25.83 10.04 -8.81
N LEU A 105 -25.12 8.93 -8.95
CA LEU A 105 -24.26 8.66 -10.11
C LEU A 105 -25.07 8.62 -11.41
N ARG A 106 -26.27 8.01 -11.41
CA ARG A 106 -27.18 8.03 -12.57
C ARG A 106 -27.62 9.44 -12.95
N GLN A 107 -27.89 10.30 -11.96
CA GLN A 107 -28.21 11.71 -12.21
C GLN A 107 -27.00 12.48 -12.76
N LEU A 108 -25.81 12.26 -12.19
CA LEU A 108 -24.56 12.87 -12.66
C LEU A 108 -24.24 12.44 -14.09
N LYS A 109 -24.51 11.19 -14.47
CA LYS A 109 -24.33 10.72 -15.86
C LYS A 109 -25.08 11.57 -16.87
N LYS A 110 -26.28 12.06 -16.51
CA LYS A 110 -27.12 12.91 -17.37
C LYS A 110 -26.70 14.38 -17.34
N LYS A 111 -26.32 14.90 -16.17
CA LYS A 111 -26.09 16.33 -15.94
C LYS A 111 -24.63 16.77 -16.09
N SER A 112 -23.68 15.86 -15.87
CA SER A 112 -22.26 16.21 -15.72
C SER A 112 -21.34 15.01 -15.91
N ALA A 113 -20.90 14.79 -17.15
CA ALA A 113 -20.01 13.69 -17.51
C ALA A 113 -18.67 13.68 -16.71
N PRO A 114 -17.98 14.83 -16.48
CA PRO A 114 -16.74 14.82 -15.70
C PRO A 114 -16.92 14.32 -14.27
N GLN A 115 -18.00 14.71 -13.61
CA GLN A 115 -18.32 14.40 -12.23
C GLN A 115 -18.76 12.94 -12.10
N TYR A 116 -19.52 12.44 -13.07
CA TYR A 116 -19.85 11.03 -13.19
C TYR A 116 -18.59 10.16 -13.30
N ILE A 117 -17.68 10.48 -14.23
CA ILE A 117 -16.42 9.73 -14.40
C ILE A 117 -15.62 9.72 -13.09
N ARG A 118 -15.56 10.87 -12.40
CA ARG A 118 -14.82 11.00 -11.16
C ARG A 118 -15.42 10.18 -10.02
N GLY A 119 -16.73 10.29 -9.80
CA GLY A 119 -17.43 9.54 -8.74
C GLY A 119 -17.42 8.04 -9.01
N LEU A 120 -17.65 7.63 -10.26
CA LEU A 120 -17.63 6.23 -10.65
C LEU A 120 -16.24 5.61 -10.49
N ARG A 121 -15.18 6.36 -10.78
CA ARG A 121 -13.81 5.92 -10.52
C ARG A 121 -13.55 5.68 -9.04
N GLU A 122 -14.02 6.57 -8.17
CA GLU A 122 -13.85 6.38 -6.73
C GLU A 122 -14.55 5.11 -6.23
N VAL A 123 -15.78 4.86 -6.71
CA VAL A 123 -16.51 3.63 -6.43
C VAL A 123 -15.75 2.41 -6.94
N TRP A 124 -15.26 2.44 -8.19
CA TRP A 124 -14.46 1.37 -8.77
C TRP A 124 -13.19 1.08 -7.96
N THR A 125 -12.39 2.10 -7.64
CA THR A 125 -11.17 1.92 -6.85
C THR A 125 -11.48 1.36 -5.45
N THR A 126 -12.60 1.78 -4.86
CA THR A 126 -13.02 1.29 -3.55
C THR A 126 -13.50 -0.16 -3.60
N SER A 127 -14.29 -0.53 -4.61
CA SER A 127 -14.75 -1.92 -4.76
C SER A 127 -13.57 -2.88 -4.95
N GLN A 128 -12.60 -2.51 -5.79
CA GLN A 128 -11.37 -3.29 -5.99
C GLN A 128 -10.49 -3.37 -4.73
N ARG A 129 -10.49 -2.34 -3.88
CA ARG A 129 -9.80 -2.38 -2.59
C ARG A 129 -10.50 -3.34 -1.63
N LEU A 130 -11.83 -3.28 -1.57
CA LEU A 130 -12.64 -4.09 -0.67
C LEU A 130 -12.62 -5.57 -1.09
N GLU A 131 -12.63 -5.88 -2.37
CA GLU A 131 -12.51 -7.27 -2.85
C GLU A 131 -11.16 -7.87 -2.46
N ARG A 132 -10.05 -7.13 -2.62
CA ARG A 132 -8.73 -7.58 -2.15
C ARG A 132 -8.68 -7.81 -0.64
N ILE A 133 -9.42 -7.02 0.14
CA ILE A 133 -9.54 -7.23 1.59
C ILE A 133 -10.35 -8.49 1.85
N ARG A 134 -11.45 -8.71 1.15
CA ARG A 134 -12.26 -9.93 1.25
C ARG A 134 -11.44 -11.19 1.00
N GLU A 135 -10.59 -11.18 -0.02
CA GLU A 135 -9.73 -12.31 -0.38
C GLU A 135 -8.60 -12.55 0.63
N ARG A 136 -7.93 -11.49 1.10
CA ARG A 136 -6.70 -11.61 1.91
C ARG A 136 -6.92 -11.55 3.41
N GLN A 137 -7.96 -10.85 3.85
CA GLN A 137 -8.26 -10.50 5.24
C GLN A 137 -9.79 -10.50 5.43
N PRO A 138 -10.47 -11.65 5.23
CA PRO A 138 -11.93 -11.74 5.31
C PRO A 138 -12.47 -11.27 6.66
N GLU A 139 -11.71 -11.46 7.75
CA GLU A 139 -12.05 -10.99 9.09
C GLU A 139 -12.21 -9.46 9.18
N ARG A 140 -11.56 -8.71 8.27
CA ARG A 140 -11.63 -7.24 8.23
C ARG A 140 -12.67 -6.73 7.25
N PHE A 141 -13.14 -7.55 6.32
CA PHE A 141 -14.00 -7.13 5.22
C PHE A 141 -15.27 -6.43 5.73
N GLU A 142 -15.96 -7.04 6.69
CA GLU A 142 -17.21 -6.51 7.27
C GLU A 142 -17.03 -5.11 7.87
N SER A 143 -15.96 -4.91 8.65
CA SER A 143 -15.67 -3.59 9.22
C SER A 143 -15.39 -2.53 8.15
N GLN A 144 -14.72 -2.94 7.06
CA GLN A 144 -14.32 -2.05 5.98
C GLN A 144 -15.49 -1.64 5.09
N ILE A 145 -16.39 -2.58 4.77
CA ILE A 145 -17.60 -2.25 4.00
C ILE A 145 -18.55 -1.38 4.85
N LYS A 146 -18.70 -1.65 6.15
CA LYS A 146 -19.48 -0.81 7.06
C LYS A 146 -18.92 0.61 7.15
N GLN A 147 -17.59 0.74 7.27
CA GLN A 147 -16.93 2.04 7.30
C GLN A 147 -17.13 2.81 5.99
N TRP A 148 -17.03 2.12 4.84
CA TRP A 148 -17.28 2.74 3.54
C TRP A 148 -18.72 3.25 3.42
N LYS A 149 -19.72 2.43 3.78
CA LYS A 149 -21.15 2.80 3.75
C LYS A 149 -21.44 4.03 4.61
N CYS A 150 -20.95 4.05 5.85
CA CYS A 150 -21.16 5.19 6.75
C CYS A 150 -20.55 6.47 6.15
N TYR A 151 -19.34 6.37 5.60
CA TYR A 151 -18.64 7.54 5.09
C TYR A 151 -19.23 8.08 3.78
N SER A 152 -19.73 7.21 2.89
CA SER A 152 -20.46 7.65 1.70
C SER A 152 -21.79 8.32 2.04
N GLU A 153 -22.51 7.84 3.06
CA GLU A 153 -23.73 8.49 3.54
C GLU A 153 -23.43 9.86 4.18
N ILE A 154 -22.40 9.96 5.03
CA ILE A 154 -21.95 11.24 5.60
C ILE A 154 -21.67 12.26 4.50
N ARG A 155 -20.94 11.87 3.45
CA ARG A 155 -20.62 12.75 2.33
C ARG A 155 -21.87 13.20 1.57
N LEU A 156 -22.80 12.28 1.32
CA LEU A 156 -24.05 12.59 0.64
C LEU A 156 -24.88 13.59 1.44
N LEU A 157 -25.05 13.34 2.74
CA LEU A 157 -25.82 14.21 3.63
C LEU A 157 -25.14 15.56 3.83
N THR A 158 -23.81 15.59 3.93
CA THR A 158 -23.04 16.86 4.01
C THR A 158 -23.20 17.67 2.74
N ALA A 159 -23.12 17.03 1.56
CA ALA A 159 -23.36 17.72 0.29
C ALA A 159 -24.79 18.29 0.21
N ARG A 160 -25.79 17.53 0.71
CA ARG A 160 -27.17 18.01 0.80
C ARG A 160 -27.29 19.18 1.77
N TYR A 161 -26.69 19.08 2.94
CA TYR A 161 -26.66 20.13 3.95
C TYR A 161 -26.08 21.43 3.41
N VAL A 162 -24.93 21.39 2.72
CA VAL A 162 -24.32 22.58 2.09
C VAL A 162 -25.22 23.20 1.02
N LEU A 163 -26.02 22.39 0.32
CA LEU A 163 -26.90 22.86 -0.75
C LEU A 163 -28.20 23.48 -0.21
N THR A 164 -28.78 22.86 0.82
CA THR A 164 -30.12 23.22 1.31
C THR A 164 -30.09 24.04 2.58
N ASN A 165 -28.96 24.08 3.29
CA ASN A 165 -28.83 24.57 4.67
C ASN A 165 -29.93 23.98 5.59
N ASP A 166 -30.30 22.72 5.36
CA ASP A 166 -31.32 22.04 6.14
C ASP A 166 -30.71 21.54 7.46
N GLU A 167 -30.91 22.31 8.52
CA GLU A 167 -30.43 22.01 9.88
C GLU A 167 -30.89 20.64 10.39
N LYS A 168 -31.97 20.06 9.84
CA LYS A 168 -32.43 18.71 10.20
C LYS A 168 -31.43 17.62 9.81
N LEU A 169 -30.52 17.90 8.88
CA LEU A 169 -29.47 16.96 8.46
C LEU A 169 -28.30 16.90 9.45
N ALA A 170 -28.05 17.95 10.22
CA ALA A 170 -26.90 18.02 11.13
C ALA A 170 -26.91 16.92 12.22
N PRO A 171 -28.03 16.65 12.92
CA PRO A 171 -28.09 15.55 13.90
C PRO A 171 -27.82 14.18 13.28
N ARG A 172 -28.29 13.95 12.05
CA ARG A 172 -28.06 12.69 11.34
C ARG A 172 -26.60 12.53 10.93
N ILE A 173 -25.97 13.60 10.44
CA ILE A 173 -24.53 13.61 10.13
C ILE A 173 -23.70 13.34 11.38
N GLN A 174 -24.02 13.98 12.52
CA GLN A 174 -23.34 13.73 13.79
C GLN A 174 -23.47 12.28 14.27
N THR A 175 -24.68 11.71 14.15
CA THR A 175 -24.93 10.30 14.51
C THR A 175 -24.09 9.35 13.66
N LEU A 176 -24.02 9.57 12.34
CA LEU A 176 -23.20 8.76 11.45
C LEU A 176 -21.70 8.94 11.73
N LEU A 177 -21.24 10.15 12.06
CA LEU A 177 -19.85 10.39 12.46
C LEU A 177 -19.50 9.61 13.72
N LYS A 178 -20.39 9.58 14.73
CA LYS A 178 -20.19 8.77 15.93
C LYS A 178 -20.08 7.29 15.60
N SER A 179 -21.02 6.75 14.81
CA SER A 179 -21.00 5.35 14.35
C SER A 179 -19.74 5.00 13.55
N HIS A 180 -19.25 5.94 12.73
CA HIS A 180 -18.00 5.79 11.98
C HIS A 180 -16.79 5.70 12.90
N GLN A 181 -16.69 6.58 13.90
CA GLN A 181 -15.60 6.53 14.88
C GLN A 181 -15.65 5.24 15.71
N GLU A 182 -16.84 4.81 16.13
CA GLU A 182 -17.02 3.57 16.88
C GLU A 182 -16.61 2.35 16.05
N THR A 183 -17.01 2.27 14.78
CA THR A 183 -16.60 1.19 13.86
C THR A 183 -15.08 1.17 13.68
N LYS A 184 -14.44 2.35 13.57
CA LYS A 184 -12.99 2.47 13.47
C LYS A 184 -12.28 2.01 14.76
N LEU A 185 -12.84 2.36 15.91
CA LEU A 185 -12.33 1.93 17.21
C LEU A 185 -12.41 0.41 17.35
N GLN A 186 -13.55 -0.19 17.03
CA GLN A 186 -13.75 -1.64 17.04
C GLN A 186 -12.76 -2.37 16.13
N ALA A 187 -12.58 -1.89 14.89
CA ALA A 187 -11.60 -2.48 13.96
C ALA A 187 -10.17 -2.39 14.49
N THR A 188 -9.81 -1.27 15.12
CA THR A 188 -8.48 -1.06 15.72
C THR A 188 -8.28 -1.97 16.92
N GLN A 189 -9.30 -2.14 17.75
CA GLN A 189 -9.28 -3.03 18.91
C GLN A 189 -9.11 -4.49 18.49
N ALA A 190 -9.89 -4.95 17.50
CA ALA A 190 -9.75 -6.30 16.96
C ALA A 190 -8.33 -6.56 16.41
N GLU A 191 -7.74 -5.56 15.76
CA GLU A 191 -6.36 -5.66 15.26
C GLU A 191 -5.34 -5.75 16.40
N ARG A 192 -5.51 -4.92 17.43
CA ARG A 192 -4.68 -4.96 18.64
C ARG A 192 -4.72 -6.36 19.27
N ASP A 193 -5.91 -6.93 19.42
CA ASP A 193 -6.10 -8.22 20.06
C ASP A 193 -5.47 -9.36 19.23
N ARG A 194 -5.58 -9.29 17.89
CA ARG A 194 -4.90 -10.22 16.97
C ARG A 194 -3.38 -10.15 17.10
N ILE A 195 -2.81 -8.94 17.08
CA ILE A 195 -1.36 -8.73 17.23
C ILE A 195 -0.90 -9.24 18.60
N ALA A 196 -1.66 -8.96 19.66
CA ALA A 196 -1.36 -9.45 21.00
C ALA A 196 -1.37 -10.99 21.07
N GLY A 197 -2.29 -11.66 20.36
CA GLY A 197 -2.28 -13.11 20.21
C GLY A 197 -1.00 -13.61 19.55
N ARG A 198 -0.62 -13.02 18.42
CA ARG A 198 0.61 -13.39 17.71
C ARG A 198 1.88 -13.13 18.53
N LEU A 199 1.89 -12.06 19.32
CA LEU A 199 2.99 -11.76 20.23
C LEU A 199 3.17 -12.87 21.27
N LYS A 200 2.08 -13.37 21.86
CA LYS A 200 2.13 -14.48 22.83
C LYS A 200 2.69 -15.77 22.21
N GLU A 201 2.31 -16.08 20.97
CA GLU A 201 2.87 -17.22 20.25
C GLU A 201 4.38 -17.08 20.05
N LEU A 202 4.83 -15.91 19.59
CA LEU A 202 6.26 -15.62 19.41
C LEU A 202 7.03 -15.67 20.73
N ASP A 203 6.45 -15.18 21.82
CA ASP A 203 7.06 -15.27 23.15
C ASP A 203 7.21 -16.73 23.61
N THR A 204 6.22 -17.56 23.29
CA THR A 204 6.26 -19.01 23.56
C THR A 204 7.35 -19.69 22.74
N ASP A 205 7.45 -19.37 21.45
CA ASP A 205 8.50 -19.88 20.57
C ASP A 205 9.89 -19.48 21.06
N LEU A 206 10.06 -18.21 21.46
CA LEU A 206 11.31 -17.71 22.04
C LEU A 206 11.67 -18.44 23.34
N ALA A 207 10.70 -18.65 24.23
CA ALA A 207 10.93 -19.40 25.47
C ALA A 207 11.36 -20.85 25.18
N ASN A 208 10.71 -21.51 24.21
CA ASN A 208 11.04 -22.86 23.79
C ASN A 208 12.43 -22.94 23.14
N GLN A 209 12.79 -21.98 22.28
CA GLN A 209 14.12 -21.91 21.69
C GLN A 209 15.20 -21.70 22.75
N LYS A 210 14.98 -20.80 23.72
CA LYS A 210 15.90 -20.58 24.84
C LYS A 210 16.07 -21.83 25.69
N LYS A 211 14.97 -22.49 26.05
CA LYS A 211 14.98 -23.73 26.85
C LYS A 211 15.75 -24.85 26.15
N ASN A 212 15.58 -24.98 24.84
CA ASN A 212 16.19 -26.05 24.04
C ASN A 212 17.53 -25.63 23.40
N PHE A 213 18.06 -24.46 23.72
CA PHE A 213 19.20 -23.88 23.00
C PHE A 213 20.40 -24.80 23.00
N GLN A 214 20.84 -25.28 24.18
CA GLN A 214 22.01 -26.15 24.28
C GLN A 214 21.79 -27.48 23.56
N LYS A 215 20.61 -28.09 23.74
CA LYS A 215 20.25 -29.34 23.06
C LYS A 215 20.29 -29.19 21.54
N ASN A 216 19.76 -28.09 21.00
CA ASN A 216 19.78 -27.81 19.57
C ASN A 216 21.22 -27.61 19.07
N LEU A 217 22.05 -26.90 19.83
CA LEU A 217 23.47 -26.70 19.52
C LEU A 217 24.23 -28.03 19.47
N ASP A 218 24.00 -28.93 20.43
CA ASP A 218 24.63 -30.25 20.47
C ASP A 218 24.22 -31.13 19.27
N VAL A 219 22.94 -31.07 18.88
CA VAL A 219 22.42 -31.77 17.69
C VAL A 219 23.05 -31.22 16.41
N GLU A 220 23.12 -29.90 16.26
CA GLU A 220 23.77 -29.28 15.09
C GLU A 220 25.26 -29.61 15.03
N TRP A 221 25.96 -29.52 16.16
CA TRP A 221 27.37 -29.87 16.25
C TRP A 221 27.61 -31.33 15.84
N THR A 222 26.79 -32.25 16.34
CA THR A 222 26.89 -33.67 15.97
C THR A 222 26.66 -33.90 14.48
N ARG A 223 25.71 -33.17 13.88
CA ARG A 223 25.43 -33.24 12.43
C ARG A 223 26.61 -32.74 11.62
N ILE A 224 27.17 -31.58 11.96
CA ILE A 224 28.32 -30.98 11.28
C ILE A 224 29.53 -31.91 11.39
N LYS A 225 29.80 -32.45 12.59
CA LYS A 225 30.90 -33.39 12.81
C LYS A 225 30.78 -34.62 11.91
N LYS A 226 29.60 -35.26 11.88
CA LYS A 226 29.36 -36.44 11.02
C LYS A 226 29.53 -36.11 9.53
N GLN A 227 29.08 -34.94 9.08
CA GLN A 227 29.26 -34.50 7.70
C GLN A 227 30.73 -34.30 7.34
N ALA A 228 31.50 -33.64 8.21
CA ALA A 228 32.93 -33.42 8.01
C ALA A 228 33.70 -34.74 7.93
N GLU A 229 33.42 -35.70 8.83
CA GLU A 229 34.03 -37.02 8.83
C GLU A 229 33.70 -37.81 7.54
N ALA A 230 32.44 -37.78 7.08
CA ALA A 230 32.04 -38.43 5.84
C ALA A 230 32.73 -37.83 4.61
N SER A 231 32.83 -36.49 4.53
CA SER A 231 33.54 -35.81 3.44
C SER A 231 35.05 -36.12 3.43
N ALA A 232 35.67 -36.24 4.61
CA ALA A 232 37.09 -36.60 4.71
C ALA A 232 37.35 -38.04 4.24
N ARG A 233 36.45 -38.99 4.55
CA ARG A 233 36.54 -40.38 4.06
C ARG A 233 36.39 -40.47 2.54
N ASN A 234 35.40 -39.76 1.98
CA ASN A 234 35.20 -39.74 0.53
C ASN A 234 36.40 -39.16 -0.23
N ARG A 235 37.07 -38.13 0.31
CA ARG A 235 38.30 -37.58 -0.30
C ARG A 235 39.45 -38.60 -0.33
N LYS A 236 39.68 -39.31 0.78
CA LYS A 236 40.71 -40.35 0.84
C LYS A 236 40.46 -41.48 -0.16
N GLN A 237 39.20 -41.91 -0.31
CA GLN A 237 38.81 -42.94 -1.27
C GLN A 237 38.96 -42.48 -2.72
N THR A 238 38.74 -41.20 -3.04
CA THR A 238 39.02 -40.66 -4.36
C THR A 238 40.51 -40.54 -4.65
N ASP A 239 41.32 -40.13 -3.66
CA ASP A 239 42.77 -40.02 -3.82
C ASP A 239 43.40 -41.42 -4.02
N GLU A 240 43.00 -42.42 -3.22
CA GLU A 240 43.47 -43.81 -3.36
C GLU A 240 43.07 -44.43 -4.71
N ASN A 241 41.85 -44.19 -5.20
CA ASN A 241 41.41 -44.67 -6.53
C ASN A 241 42.12 -43.98 -7.71
N VAL A 242 42.64 -42.76 -7.52
CA VAL A 242 43.42 -42.05 -8.55
C VAL A 242 44.84 -42.59 -8.59
N THR A 243 45.49 -42.81 -7.44
CA THR A 243 46.82 -43.44 -7.38
C THR A 243 46.87 -44.92 -7.77
N ALA A 244 45.74 -45.65 -7.73
CA ALA A 244 45.67 -47.05 -8.13
C ALA A 244 45.41 -47.25 -9.64
N LYS A 245 45.26 -46.17 -10.41
CA LYS A 245 44.97 -46.18 -11.86
C LYS A 245 46.13 -45.72 -12.75
N ASP A 246 47.23 -45.28 -12.14
CA ASP A 246 48.53 -44.99 -12.78
C ASP A 246 49.52 -46.14 -12.52
#